data_AF-A0A6A5UWX2-F1
#
_entry.id   AF-A0A6A5UWX2-F1
#
_cell.length_a   1.000
_cell.length_b   1.000
_cell.length_c   1.000
_cell.angle_alpha   90.00
_cell.angle_beta   90.00
_cell.angle_gamma   90.00
#
_symmetry.space_group_name_H-M   'P 1'
#
loop_
_entity.id
_entity.type
_entity.pdbx_description
1 polymer ?
#
loop_
_entity_poly.entity_id
_entity_poly.type
_entity_poly.pdbx_seq_one_letter_code
_entity_poly.pdbx_strand_id
1 'polypeptide(L)'
;MGLMSMDEDTVRTLFLTVECMNKSLGRADDSWRDHLEAIRNITSILEFNDTISDQDRRQWQLPLMTVFQRVAYADADSGGVPDIANWCLKQAVTLLQVYPEDVELLTLIGRNWLSRAQRSLSRIHLSEQSSSSSGESSQVHLSSSEENRQVIRGNAEAESIVCSADYVEARGILLPAVEYLQCAVNTARSQGNITGDLLTTAAEACMSLGNVSSPKTNCQYFQQALSYLQDANELTNYNLPLHLQSYLEDYGSLME
;
A
#
# COMPACT_ATOMS: atom_id res chain seq x y z
N MET A 1 22.36 30.16 4.05
CA MET A 1 22.66 29.28 2.91
C MET A 1 21.43 29.34 2.02
N GLY A 2 21.55 29.96 0.84
CA GLY A 2 20.42 30.52 0.09
C GLY A 2 19.47 29.46 -0.47
N LEU A 3 18.17 29.71 -0.33
CA LEU A 3 17.11 29.07 -1.10
C LEU A 3 17.40 29.31 -2.59
N MET A 4 17.93 28.32 -3.30
CA MET A 4 17.78 28.28 -4.75
C MET A 4 16.30 28.00 -5.01
N SER A 5 15.53 29.05 -5.25
CA SER A 5 14.26 28.92 -5.96
C SER A 5 14.58 28.21 -7.27
N MET A 6 14.02 27.01 -7.48
CA MET A 6 14.11 26.35 -8.78
C MET A 6 13.54 27.30 -9.84
N ASP A 7 14.24 27.40 -10.95
CA ASP A 7 13.83 28.20 -12.09
C ASP A 7 12.50 27.68 -12.66
N GLU A 8 11.61 28.58 -13.06
CA GLU A 8 10.24 28.25 -13.49
C GLU A 8 10.24 27.35 -14.73
N ASP A 9 11.21 27.55 -15.63
CA ASP A 9 11.44 26.69 -16.80
C ASP A 9 11.87 25.26 -16.40
N THR A 10 12.61 25.12 -15.29
CA THR A 10 13.00 23.81 -14.75
C THR A 10 11.79 23.07 -14.19
N VAL A 11 10.94 23.75 -13.41
CA VAL A 11 9.70 23.18 -12.88
C VAL A 11 8.78 22.74 -14.01
N ARG A 12 8.61 23.57 -15.03
CA ARG A 12 7.80 23.26 -16.21
C ARG A 12 8.34 22.05 -16.98
N THR A 13 9.65 21.96 -17.16
CA THR A 13 10.29 20.82 -17.84
C THR A 13 10.08 19.52 -17.07
N LEU A 14 10.22 19.55 -15.74
CA LEU A 14 9.94 18.41 -14.88
C LEU A 14 8.48 17.97 -15.00
N PHE A 15 7.55 18.92 -14.95
CA PHE A 15 6.12 18.62 -15.06
C PHE A 15 5.78 17.93 -16.39
N LEU A 16 6.26 18.46 -17.53
CA LEU A 16 6.03 17.86 -18.85
C LEU A 16 6.65 16.45 -18.95
N THR A 17 7.84 16.26 -18.36
CA THR A 17 8.50 14.96 -18.33
C THR A 17 7.68 13.94 -17.55
N VAL A 18 7.19 14.33 -16.37
CA VAL A 18 6.32 13.50 -15.50
C VAL A 18 5.02 13.14 -16.19
N GLU A 19 4.38 14.12 -16.84
CA GLU A 19 3.13 13.88 -17.57
C GLU A 19 3.34 12.90 -18.74
N CYS A 20 4.46 13.01 -19.45
CA CYS A 20 4.85 12.09 -20.51
C CYS A 20 5.07 10.67 -19.96
N MET A 21 5.84 10.53 -18.88
CA MET A 21 6.06 9.25 -18.20
C MET A 21 4.72 8.63 -17.77
N ASN A 22 3.83 9.41 -17.15
CA ASN A 22 2.53 8.93 -16.68
C ASN A 22 1.64 8.40 -17.82
N LYS A 23 1.66 9.05 -18.99
CA LYS A 23 0.93 8.60 -20.19
C LYS A 23 1.53 7.34 -20.80
N SER A 24 2.85 7.17 -20.73
CA SER A 24 3.56 5.99 -21.24
C SER A 24 3.26 4.75 -20.39
N LEU A 25 3.29 4.89 -19.07
CA LEU A 25 3.03 3.81 -18.11
C LEU A 25 1.66 3.13 -18.29
N GLY A 26 0.67 3.84 -18.83
CA GLY A 26 -0.67 3.29 -19.11
C GLY A 26 -0.79 2.52 -20.43
N ARG A 27 0.26 2.41 -21.25
CA ARG A 27 0.19 1.87 -22.62
C ARG A 27 0.92 0.55 -22.84
N ALA A 28 1.98 0.27 -22.09
CA ALA A 28 2.80 -0.94 -22.24
C ALA A 28 3.38 -1.38 -20.90
N ASP A 29 3.21 -2.67 -20.58
CA ASP A 29 3.48 -3.26 -19.25
C ASP A 29 4.95 -3.12 -18.79
N ASP A 30 5.93 -3.03 -19.72
CA ASP A 30 7.36 -2.92 -19.40
C ASP A 30 7.99 -1.54 -19.66
N SER A 31 7.20 -0.56 -20.10
CA SER A 31 7.71 0.79 -20.46
C SER A 31 8.32 1.57 -19.28
N TRP A 32 8.03 1.13 -18.05
CA TRP A 32 8.54 1.77 -16.83
C TRP A 32 10.08 1.74 -16.73
N ARG A 33 10.72 0.72 -17.30
CA ARG A 33 12.19 0.55 -17.27
C ARG A 33 12.91 1.67 -18.02
N ASP A 34 12.30 2.15 -19.10
CA ASP A 34 12.85 3.22 -19.95
C ASP A 34 12.91 4.57 -19.22
N HIS A 35 12.16 4.71 -18.12
CA HIS A 35 12.10 5.95 -17.34
C HIS A 35 13.13 6.00 -16.20
N LEU A 36 13.77 4.88 -15.85
CA LEU A 36 14.62 4.78 -14.65
C LEU A 36 15.82 5.73 -14.67
N GLU A 37 16.49 5.86 -15.82
CA GLU A 37 17.67 6.73 -15.95
C GLU A 37 17.28 8.21 -15.78
N ALA A 38 16.21 8.64 -16.44
CA ALA A 38 15.68 9.99 -16.31
C ALA A 38 15.28 10.31 -14.87
N ILE A 39 14.58 9.39 -14.19
CA ILE A 39 14.20 9.57 -12.79
C ILE A 39 15.43 9.66 -11.89
N ARG A 40 16.41 8.76 -12.05
CA ARG A 40 17.65 8.80 -11.25
C ARG A 40 18.39 10.13 -11.41
N ASN A 41 18.51 10.62 -12.63
CA ASN A 41 19.11 11.92 -12.90
C ASN A 41 18.38 13.03 -12.16
N ILE A 42 17.04 13.05 -12.20
CA ILE A 42 16.23 14.04 -11.46
C ILE A 42 16.43 13.89 -9.95
N THR A 43 16.31 12.68 -9.39
CA THR A 43 16.46 12.44 -7.94
C THR A 43 17.86 12.72 -7.40
N SER A 44 18.88 12.70 -8.26
CA SER A 44 20.26 13.00 -7.87
C SER A 44 20.51 14.50 -7.62
N ILE A 45 19.70 15.36 -8.26
CA ILE A 45 19.84 16.82 -8.17
C ILE A 45 18.69 17.48 -7.38
N LEU A 46 17.57 16.78 -7.21
CA LEU A 46 16.35 17.29 -6.61
C LEU A 46 16.16 16.76 -5.19
N GLU A 47 16.06 17.67 -4.23
CA GLU A 47 15.60 17.40 -2.88
C GLU A 47 14.60 18.48 -2.43
N PHE A 48 13.53 18.06 -1.77
CA PHE A 48 12.56 18.96 -1.17
C PHE A 48 13.04 19.29 0.24
N ASN A 49 13.29 20.57 0.47
CA ASN A 49 13.79 21.10 1.74
C ASN A 49 12.87 22.23 2.22
N ASP A 50 11.57 22.02 2.05
CA ASP A 50 10.57 23.05 2.32
C ASP A 50 10.44 23.23 3.82
N THR A 51 10.44 24.48 4.25
CA THR A 51 10.30 24.87 5.66
C THR A 51 9.03 25.67 5.91
N ILE A 52 8.39 26.14 4.84
CA ILE A 52 7.17 26.95 4.85
C ILE A 52 6.24 26.37 3.80
N SER A 53 4.96 26.30 4.15
CA SER A 53 3.90 25.85 3.25
C SER A 53 3.79 26.79 2.04
N ASP A 54 3.95 26.22 0.85
CA ASP A 54 3.81 26.87 -0.45
C ASP A 54 2.94 25.99 -1.36
N GLN A 55 1.74 26.45 -1.69
CA GLN A 55 0.79 25.66 -2.47
C GLN A 55 1.21 25.50 -3.94
N ASP A 56 1.92 26.48 -4.51
CA ASP A 56 2.37 26.42 -5.90
C ASP A 56 3.48 25.37 -6.04
N ARG A 57 4.33 25.23 -5.02
CA ARG A 57 5.36 24.18 -4.99
C ARG A 57 4.77 22.80 -4.79
N ARG A 58 3.81 22.66 -3.88
CA ARG A 58 3.06 21.42 -3.65
C ARG A 58 2.47 20.86 -4.95
N GLN A 59 1.90 21.73 -5.80
CA GLN A 59 1.20 21.34 -7.04
C GLN A 59 2.05 20.53 -8.03
N TRP A 60 3.38 20.73 -8.06
CA TRP A 60 4.25 19.96 -8.95
C TRP A 60 5.02 18.84 -8.23
N GLN A 61 5.32 19.01 -6.94
CA GLN A 61 6.07 18.02 -6.14
C GLN A 61 5.29 16.71 -5.99
N LEU A 62 3.99 16.82 -5.67
CA LEU A 62 3.17 15.65 -5.38
C LEU A 62 2.91 14.79 -6.63
N PRO A 63 2.53 15.34 -7.81
CA PRO A 63 2.43 14.55 -9.04
C PRO A 63 3.74 13.89 -9.46
N LEU A 64 4.88 14.61 -9.35
CA LEU A 64 6.21 14.06 -9.64
C LEU A 64 6.47 12.82 -8.78
N MET A 65 6.31 12.93 -7.47
CA MET A 65 6.54 11.81 -6.57
C MET A 65 5.57 10.65 -6.81
N THR A 66 4.31 10.96 -7.13
CA THR A 66 3.30 9.94 -7.43
C THR A 66 3.72 9.11 -8.64
N VAL A 67 4.20 9.74 -9.70
CA VAL A 67 4.69 9.03 -10.90
C VAL A 67 5.97 8.26 -10.60
N PHE A 68 6.93 8.86 -9.88
CA PHE A 68 8.17 8.18 -9.53
C PHE A 68 7.92 6.94 -8.67
N GLN A 69 6.98 7.03 -7.72
CA GLN A 69 6.57 5.89 -6.90
C GLN A 69 5.90 4.80 -7.73
N ARG A 70 5.04 5.16 -8.70
CA ARG A 70 4.44 4.19 -9.63
C ARG A 70 5.52 3.46 -10.45
N VAL A 71 6.53 4.17 -10.94
CA VAL A 71 7.67 3.54 -11.64
C VAL A 71 8.47 2.66 -10.70
N ALA A 72 8.75 3.13 -9.48
CA ALA A 72 9.55 2.39 -8.51
C ALA A 72 8.90 1.06 -8.09
N TYR A 73 7.58 0.97 -8.11
CA TYR A 73 6.83 -0.23 -7.74
C TYR A 73 6.04 -0.85 -8.91
N ALA A 74 6.46 -0.61 -10.16
CA ALA A 74 5.85 -1.26 -11.32
C ALA A 74 6.01 -2.80 -11.28
N ASP A 75 7.06 -3.30 -10.60
CA ASP A 75 7.31 -4.71 -10.31
C ASP A 75 7.52 -4.89 -8.79
N ALA A 76 6.47 -4.59 -8.01
CA ALA A 76 6.52 -4.61 -6.55
C ALA A 76 6.81 -6.00 -5.97
N ASP A 77 6.33 -7.06 -6.63
CA ASP A 77 6.51 -8.45 -6.20
C ASP A 77 7.98 -8.89 -6.23
N SER A 78 8.76 -8.34 -7.17
CA SER A 78 10.22 -8.54 -7.25
C SER A 78 11.00 -7.58 -6.33
N GLY A 79 10.31 -6.66 -5.64
CA GLY A 79 10.89 -5.68 -4.71
C GLY A 79 11.08 -4.27 -5.29
N GLY A 80 10.62 -4.02 -6.52
CA GLY A 80 10.69 -2.71 -7.15
C GLY A 80 12.10 -2.16 -7.36
N VAL A 81 12.21 -0.84 -7.40
CA VAL A 81 13.45 -0.07 -7.60
C VAL A 81 13.80 0.69 -6.30
N PRO A 82 14.63 0.12 -5.41
CA PRO A 82 14.76 0.59 -4.03
C PRO A 82 15.30 2.01 -3.88
N ASP A 83 16.21 2.44 -4.74
CA ASP A 83 16.79 3.78 -4.70
C ASP A 83 15.73 4.87 -4.93
N ILE A 84 14.91 4.71 -5.97
CA ILE A 84 13.83 5.64 -6.29
C ILE A 84 12.73 5.57 -5.22
N ALA A 85 12.36 4.37 -4.80
CA ALA A 85 11.35 4.14 -3.76
C ALA A 85 11.71 4.81 -2.42
N ASN A 86 12.97 4.66 -1.98
CA ASN A 86 13.48 5.28 -0.76
C ASN A 86 13.53 6.81 -0.88
N TRP A 87 13.90 7.33 -2.07
CA TRP A 87 13.86 8.77 -2.33
C TRP A 87 12.42 9.29 -2.20
N CYS A 88 11.44 8.66 -2.86
CA CYS A 88 10.03 9.06 -2.78
C CYS A 88 9.54 9.11 -1.33
N LEU A 89 9.83 8.06 -0.54
CA LEU A 89 9.42 8.00 0.86
C LEU A 89 10.08 9.11 1.70
N LYS A 90 11.40 9.33 1.54
CA LYS A 90 12.14 10.39 2.23
C LYS A 90 11.51 11.76 1.94
N GLN A 91 11.30 12.07 0.65
CA GLN A 91 10.71 13.34 0.24
C GLN A 91 9.28 13.53 0.75
N ALA A 92 8.47 12.45 0.75
CA ALA A 92 7.08 12.50 1.20
C ALA A 92 6.98 12.82 2.69
N VAL A 93 7.80 12.17 3.50
CA VAL A 93 7.84 12.41 4.95
C VAL A 93 8.33 13.83 5.24
N THR A 94 9.32 14.33 4.49
CA THR A 94 9.76 15.73 4.62
C THR A 94 8.63 16.71 4.28
N LEU A 95 7.90 16.51 3.19
CA LEU A 95 6.75 17.37 2.85
C LEU A 95 5.62 17.26 3.87
N LEU A 96 5.37 16.08 4.44
CA LEU A 96 4.34 15.90 5.46
C LEU A 96 4.62 16.76 6.71
N GLN A 97 5.87 17.06 7.03
CA GLN A 97 6.20 17.98 8.14
C GLN A 97 5.71 19.42 7.86
N VAL A 98 5.61 19.80 6.59
CA VAL A 98 5.12 21.11 6.14
C VAL A 98 3.60 21.10 5.92
N TYR A 99 3.05 19.98 5.48
CA TYR A 99 1.62 19.78 5.19
C TYR A 99 1.06 18.57 5.97
N PRO A 100 0.92 18.65 7.31
CA PRO A 100 0.64 17.48 8.16
C PRO A 100 -0.74 16.84 7.94
N GLU A 101 -1.71 17.61 7.45
CA GLU A 101 -3.09 17.15 7.19
C GLU A 101 -3.36 16.96 5.69
N ASP A 102 -2.30 16.78 4.90
CA ASP A 102 -2.42 16.54 3.48
C ASP A 102 -2.78 15.08 3.21
N VAL A 103 -4.05 14.87 2.83
CA VAL A 103 -4.60 13.55 2.54
C VAL A 103 -3.80 12.84 1.45
N GLU A 104 -3.36 13.54 0.41
CA GLU A 104 -2.67 12.92 -0.72
C GLU A 104 -1.24 12.49 -0.35
N LEU A 105 -0.52 13.29 0.45
CA LEU A 105 0.79 12.90 0.99
C LEU A 105 0.70 11.71 1.95
N LEU A 106 -0.27 11.74 2.89
CA LEU A 106 -0.51 10.60 3.79
C LEU A 106 -0.82 9.32 3.00
N THR A 107 -1.67 9.44 1.96
CA THR A 107 -2.00 8.33 1.06
C THR A 107 -0.78 7.84 0.30
N LEU A 108 0.05 8.75 -0.23
CA LEU A 108 1.26 8.40 -0.99
C LEU A 108 2.26 7.64 -0.11
N ILE A 109 2.48 8.08 1.13
CA ILE A 109 3.35 7.42 2.11
C ILE A 109 2.80 6.03 2.45
N GLY A 110 1.50 5.94 2.76
CA GLY A 110 0.84 4.67 3.06
C GLY A 110 0.96 3.66 1.91
N ARG A 111 0.71 4.10 0.68
CA ARG A 111 0.91 3.30 -0.55
C ARG A 111 2.36 2.88 -0.75
N ASN A 112 3.32 3.72 -0.38
CA ASN A 112 4.74 3.38 -0.48
C ASN A 112 5.03 2.17 0.42
N TRP A 113 4.64 2.24 1.69
CA TRP A 113 4.79 1.14 2.64
C TRP A 113 4.05 -0.12 2.20
N LEU A 114 2.81 0.00 1.72
CA LEU A 114 2.04 -1.14 1.18
C LEU A 114 2.76 -1.81 0.00
N SER A 115 3.34 -1.01 -0.90
CA SER A 115 4.06 -1.52 -2.07
C SER A 115 5.39 -2.21 -1.67
N ARG A 116 6.07 -1.70 -0.64
CA ARG A 116 7.29 -2.35 -0.08
C ARG A 116 7.00 -3.75 0.46
N ALA A 117 5.79 -3.95 1.01
CA ALA A 117 5.42 -5.22 1.62
C ALA A 117 5.22 -6.33 0.57
N GLN A 118 4.94 -5.99 -0.70
CA GLN A 118 4.55 -6.95 -1.74
C GLN A 118 5.57 -8.07 -1.93
N ARG A 119 6.88 -7.77 -1.91
CA ARG A 119 7.91 -8.82 -1.99
C ARG A 119 7.88 -9.81 -0.82
N SER A 120 7.55 -9.35 0.38
CA SER A 120 7.41 -10.26 1.53
C SER A 120 6.12 -11.07 1.42
N LEU A 121 5.03 -10.44 0.99
CA LEU A 121 3.75 -11.11 0.75
C LEU A 121 3.85 -12.17 -0.36
N SER A 122 4.57 -11.89 -1.45
CA SER A 122 4.78 -12.84 -2.53
C SER A 122 5.59 -14.07 -2.08
N ARG A 123 6.63 -13.88 -1.27
CA ARG A 123 7.39 -14.99 -0.64
C ARG A 123 6.53 -15.84 0.27
N ILE A 124 5.72 -15.20 1.12
CA ILE A 124 4.76 -15.90 1.99
C ILE A 124 3.82 -16.75 1.12
N HIS A 125 3.21 -16.17 0.10
CA HIS A 125 2.28 -16.87 -0.77
C HIS A 125 2.91 -18.09 -1.46
N LEU A 126 4.13 -17.95 -1.98
CA LEU A 126 4.88 -19.06 -2.58
C LEU A 126 5.18 -20.17 -1.56
N SER A 127 5.52 -19.82 -0.33
CA SER A 127 5.79 -20.79 0.74
C SER A 127 4.52 -21.56 1.16
N GLU A 128 3.37 -20.89 1.23
CA GLU A 128 2.08 -21.50 1.57
C GLU A 128 1.57 -22.43 0.46
N GLN A 129 1.75 -22.06 -0.81
CA GLN A 129 1.43 -22.92 -1.95
C GLN A 129 2.27 -24.21 -1.93
N SER A 130 3.57 -24.10 -1.65
CA SER A 130 4.47 -25.25 -1.59
C SER A 130 4.13 -26.22 -0.44
N SER A 131 3.57 -25.70 0.66
CA SER A 131 3.18 -26.48 1.84
C SER A 131 1.85 -27.22 1.65
N SER A 132 0.94 -26.66 0.85
CA SER A 132 -0.41 -27.20 0.62
C SER A 132 -0.44 -28.47 -0.25
N SER A 133 0.64 -28.81 -0.94
CA SER A 133 0.74 -30.00 -1.81
C SER A 133 0.82 -31.34 -1.05
N SER A 134 0.83 -31.34 0.29
CA SER A 134 1.16 -32.52 1.10
C SER A 134 -0.03 -33.16 1.84
N GLY A 135 -1.25 -32.69 1.62
CA GLY A 135 -2.42 -33.04 2.44
C GLY A 135 -3.63 -33.52 1.64
N GLU A 136 -3.52 -34.67 0.98
CA GLU A 136 -4.68 -35.41 0.47
C GLU A 136 -5.48 -35.95 1.68
N SER A 137 -6.48 -35.19 2.12
CA SER A 137 -7.31 -35.54 3.27
C SER A 137 -8.38 -36.54 2.87
N SER A 138 -8.21 -37.79 3.31
CA SER A 138 -9.29 -38.76 3.38
C SER A 138 -10.37 -38.21 4.33
N GLN A 139 -11.63 -38.14 3.87
CA GLN A 139 -12.78 -37.82 4.72
C GLN A 139 -12.92 -38.86 5.83
N VAL A 140 -12.43 -38.53 7.03
CA VAL A 140 -12.66 -39.31 8.25
C VAL A 140 -13.68 -38.55 9.09
N HIS A 141 -14.77 -39.21 9.49
CA HIS A 141 -15.72 -38.68 10.46
C HIS A 141 -15.04 -38.55 11.83
N LEU A 142 -14.57 -37.35 12.17
CA LEU A 142 -13.96 -37.06 13.46
C LEU A 142 -15.02 -36.87 14.56
N SER A 143 -14.69 -37.29 15.78
CA SER A 143 -15.43 -36.91 16.98
C SER A 143 -15.24 -35.41 17.30
N SER A 144 -16.20 -34.76 17.96
CA SER A 144 -16.08 -33.35 18.41
C SER A 144 -14.81 -33.10 19.26
N SER A 145 -14.33 -34.11 19.98
CA SER A 145 -13.07 -34.01 20.75
C SER A 145 -11.81 -34.04 19.89
N GLU A 146 -11.87 -34.74 18.74
CA GLU A 146 -10.78 -34.82 17.77
C GLU A 146 -10.77 -33.57 16.88
N GLU A 147 -11.94 -33.06 16.51
CA GLU A 147 -12.12 -31.78 15.82
C GLU A 147 -11.53 -30.62 16.66
N ASN A 148 -11.83 -30.56 17.96
CA ASN A 148 -11.26 -29.54 18.83
C ASN A 148 -9.72 -29.66 18.97
N ARG A 149 -9.18 -30.88 19.01
CA ARG A 149 -7.72 -31.10 19.00
C ARG A 149 -7.09 -30.71 17.67
N GLN A 150 -7.79 -30.94 16.56
CA GLN A 150 -7.37 -30.55 15.21
C GLN A 150 -7.31 -29.01 15.10
N VAL A 151 -8.34 -28.31 15.59
CA VAL A 151 -8.39 -26.83 15.61
C VAL A 151 -7.28 -26.26 16.49
N ILE A 152 -7.06 -26.81 17.69
CA ILE A 152 -5.96 -26.36 18.57
C ILE A 152 -4.60 -26.56 17.90
N ARG A 153 -4.40 -27.70 17.23
CA ARG A 153 -3.16 -27.97 16.49
C ARG A 153 -2.98 -27.02 15.31
N GLY A 154 -4.02 -26.82 14.51
CA GLY A 154 -4.01 -25.89 13.39
C GLY A 154 -3.72 -24.46 13.83
N ASN A 155 -4.30 -24.02 14.95
CA ASN A 155 -3.99 -22.71 15.53
C ASN A 155 -2.53 -22.61 16.02
N ALA A 156 -1.99 -23.66 16.65
CA ALA A 156 -0.59 -23.65 17.09
C ALA A 156 0.39 -23.63 15.90
N GLU A 157 0.08 -24.34 14.82
CA GLU A 157 0.86 -24.34 13.58
C GLU A 157 0.79 -22.98 12.88
N ALA A 158 -0.41 -22.39 12.76
CA ALA A 158 -0.61 -21.05 12.21
C ALA A 158 0.17 -19.99 13.00
N GLU A 159 0.16 -20.05 14.33
CA GLU A 159 0.93 -19.14 15.19
C GLU A 159 2.45 -19.30 14.98
N SER A 160 2.93 -20.54 14.80
CA SER A 160 4.33 -20.79 14.50
C SER A 160 4.76 -20.23 13.14
N ILE A 161 3.89 -20.30 12.13
CA ILE A 161 4.15 -19.78 10.78
C ILE A 161 4.22 -18.24 10.81
N VAL A 162 3.30 -17.59 11.54
CA VAL A 162 3.29 -16.12 11.71
C VAL A 162 4.57 -15.62 12.40
N CYS A 163 5.27 -16.44 13.18
CA CYS A 163 6.57 -16.11 13.77
C CYS A 163 7.76 -16.23 12.80
N SER A 164 7.56 -16.66 11.55
CA SER A 164 8.63 -16.76 10.56
C SER A 164 9.14 -15.39 10.10
N ALA A 165 10.36 -15.37 9.54
CA ALA A 165 11.04 -14.14 9.15
C ALA A 165 10.23 -13.30 8.15
N ASP A 166 9.63 -13.93 7.13
CA ASP A 166 8.87 -13.22 6.10
C ASP A 166 7.60 -12.57 6.66
N TYR A 167 6.90 -13.23 7.60
CA TYR A 167 5.72 -12.66 8.28
C TYR A 167 6.08 -11.53 9.25
N VAL A 168 7.21 -11.65 9.96
CA VAL A 168 7.73 -10.57 10.81
C VAL A 168 8.09 -9.35 9.97
N GLU A 169 8.80 -9.56 8.85
CA GLU A 169 9.17 -8.49 7.92
C GLU A 169 7.93 -7.83 7.31
N ALA A 170 6.98 -8.63 6.79
CA ALA A 170 5.74 -8.12 6.22
C ALA A 170 4.97 -7.25 7.22
N ARG A 171 4.80 -7.71 8.48
CA ARG A 171 4.12 -6.93 9.53
C ARG A 171 4.85 -5.62 9.84
N GLY A 172 6.17 -5.65 9.96
CA GLY A 172 6.97 -4.46 10.24
C GLY A 172 6.82 -3.38 9.17
N ILE A 173 6.60 -3.79 7.91
CA ILE A 173 6.39 -2.89 6.78
C ILE A 173 4.91 -2.47 6.64
N LEU A 174 3.96 -3.36 6.92
CA LEU A 174 2.52 -3.11 6.77
C LEU A 174 1.92 -2.25 7.88
N LEU A 175 2.50 -2.29 9.09
CA LEU A 175 2.03 -1.45 10.20
C LEU A 175 2.03 0.05 9.84
N PRO A 176 3.15 0.66 9.36
CA PRO A 176 3.12 2.05 8.95
C PRO A 176 2.19 2.29 7.74
N ALA A 177 2.00 1.32 6.85
CA ALA A 177 1.05 1.46 5.74
C ALA A 177 -0.37 1.70 6.27
N VAL A 178 -0.82 0.86 7.20
CA VAL A 178 -2.15 0.99 7.84
C VAL A 178 -2.25 2.30 8.63
N GLU A 179 -1.23 2.67 9.40
CA GLU A 179 -1.25 3.90 10.22
C GLU A 179 -1.38 5.17 9.35
N TYR A 180 -0.59 5.29 8.29
CA TYR A 180 -0.66 6.44 7.38
C TYR A 180 -1.98 6.47 6.59
N LEU A 181 -2.48 5.33 6.11
CA LEU A 181 -3.75 5.25 5.39
C LEU A 181 -4.95 5.53 6.31
N GLN A 182 -4.93 5.03 7.54
CA GLN A 182 -5.92 5.37 8.56
C GLN A 182 -5.95 6.88 8.82
N CYS A 183 -4.78 7.50 8.98
CA CYS A 183 -4.66 8.94 9.15
C CYS A 183 -5.23 9.68 7.92
N ALA A 184 -4.88 9.25 6.71
CA ALA A 184 -5.43 9.80 5.47
C ALA A 184 -6.96 9.71 5.43
N VAL A 185 -7.55 8.55 5.77
CA VAL A 185 -9.01 8.37 5.81
C VAL A 185 -9.65 9.29 6.84
N ASN A 186 -9.11 9.35 8.06
CA ASN A 186 -9.66 10.20 9.12
C ASN A 186 -9.64 11.68 8.73
N THR A 187 -8.53 12.14 8.14
CA THR A 187 -8.36 13.51 7.64
C THR A 187 -9.26 13.79 6.44
N ALA A 188 -9.40 12.84 5.50
CA ALA A 188 -10.32 12.99 4.37
C ALA A 188 -11.78 13.07 4.82
N ARG A 189 -12.18 12.29 5.83
CA ARG A 189 -13.52 12.36 6.44
C ARG A 189 -13.76 13.72 7.08
N SER A 190 -12.81 14.24 7.86
CA SER A 190 -12.97 15.56 8.50
C SER A 190 -13.03 16.71 7.49
N GLN A 191 -12.36 16.57 6.35
CA GLN A 191 -12.37 17.53 5.24
C GLN A 191 -13.54 17.33 4.26
N GLY A 192 -14.32 16.25 4.39
CA GLY A 192 -15.41 15.91 3.47
C GLY A 192 -14.94 15.52 2.06
N ASN A 193 -13.68 15.08 1.91
CA ASN A 193 -13.05 14.73 0.64
C ASN A 193 -12.62 13.26 0.59
N ILE A 194 -13.48 12.37 1.11
CA ILE A 194 -13.21 10.93 1.08
C ILE A 194 -13.41 10.38 -0.34
N THR A 195 -12.49 9.53 -0.77
CA THR A 195 -12.54 8.89 -2.09
C THR A 195 -12.58 7.37 -1.94
N GLY A 196 -13.22 6.71 -2.89
CA GLY A 196 -13.26 5.25 -2.93
C GLY A 196 -11.88 4.64 -3.11
N ASP A 197 -11.00 5.27 -3.92
CA ASP A 197 -9.60 4.82 -4.09
C ASP A 197 -8.83 4.78 -2.76
N LEU A 198 -9.01 5.81 -1.92
CA LEU A 198 -8.38 5.88 -0.60
C LEU A 198 -8.91 4.77 0.32
N LEU A 199 -10.23 4.63 0.42
CA LEU A 199 -10.87 3.60 1.23
C LEU A 199 -10.46 2.19 0.80
N THR A 200 -10.44 1.94 -0.51
CA THR A 200 -10.02 0.67 -1.11
C THR A 200 -8.55 0.36 -0.78
N THR A 201 -7.67 1.34 -0.96
CA THR A 201 -6.24 1.19 -0.61
C THR A 201 -6.05 0.91 0.88
N ALA A 202 -6.81 1.61 1.75
CA ALA A 202 -6.77 1.40 3.20
C ALA A 202 -7.28 0.00 3.58
N ALA A 203 -8.34 -0.48 2.93
CA ALA A 203 -8.87 -1.83 3.11
C ALA A 203 -7.81 -2.89 2.73
N GLU A 204 -7.18 -2.76 1.56
CA GLU A 204 -6.12 -3.68 1.11
C GLU A 204 -4.95 -3.75 2.10
N ALA A 205 -4.54 -2.61 2.66
CA ALA A 205 -3.49 -2.57 3.68
C ALA A 205 -3.92 -3.29 4.97
N CYS A 206 -5.15 -3.08 5.43
CA CYS A 206 -5.71 -3.77 6.58
C CYS A 206 -5.83 -5.28 6.33
N MET A 207 -6.34 -5.71 5.16
CA MET A 207 -6.42 -7.13 4.78
C MET A 207 -5.03 -7.77 4.75
N SER A 208 -4.06 -7.10 4.12
CA SER A 208 -2.68 -7.57 4.04
C SER A 208 -2.07 -7.73 5.43
N LEU A 209 -2.26 -6.75 6.32
CA LEU A 209 -1.78 -6.83 7.70
C LEU A 209 -2.49 -7.93 8.49
N GLY A 210 -3.80 -8.13 8.28
CA GLY A 210 -4.58 -9.21 8.86
C GLY A 210 -4.05 -10.59 8.47
N ASN A 211 -3.74 -10.79 7.19
CA ASN A 211 -3.22 -12.06 6.65
C ASN A 211 -1.88 -12.47 7.26
N VAL A 212 -1.04 -11.49 7.62
CA VAL A 212 0.27 -11.77 8.22
C VAL A 212 0.28 -11.65 9.75
N SER A 213 -0.88 -11.40 10.37
CA SER A 213 -1.03 -11.25 11.81
C SER A 213 -1.49 -12.53 12.51
N SER A 214 -1.30 -12.58 13.82
CA SER A 214 -1.76 -13.72 14.62
C SER A 214 -3.29 -13.88 14.48
N PRO A 215 -3.80 -15.12 14.36
CA PRO A 215 -5.24 -15.41 14.37
C PRO A 215 -5.97 -14.85 15.60
N LYS A 216 -5.26 -14.58 16.71
CA LYS A 216 -5.84 -14.00 17.92
C LYS A 216 -6.12 -12.51 17.80
N THR A 217 -5.45 -11.80 16.90
CA THR A 217 -5.49 -10.33 16.81
C THR A 217 -5.83 -9.82 15.42
N ASN A 218 -5.88 -10.67 14.40
CA ASN A 218 -6.09 -10.25 13.02
C ASN A 218 -7.53 -9.79 12.72
N CYS A 219 -8.51 -10.24 13.52
CA CYS A 219 -9.93 -9.95 13.32
C CYS A 219 -10.22 -8.45 13.19
N GLN A 220 -9.60 -7.62 14.03
CA GLN A 220 -9.79 -6.16 14.00
C GLN A 220 -9.40 -5.54 12.64
N TYR A 221 -8.36 -6.08 11.98
CA TYR A 221 -7.92 -5.57 10.69
C TYR A 221 -8.90 -5.94 9.58
N PHE A 222 -9.46 -7.16 9.60
CA PHE A 222 -10.45 -7.58 8.63
C PHE A 222 -11.79 -6.84 8.80
N GLN A 223 -12.23 -6.62 10.04
CA GLN A 223 -13.42 -5.81 10.34
C GLN A 223 -13.25 -4.39 9.82
N GLN A 224 -12.07 -3.80 10.04
CA GLN A 224 -11.77 -2.47 9.55
C GLN A 224 -11.71 -2.39 8.02
N ALA A 225 -11.12 -3.40 7.36
CA ALA A 225 -11.14 -3.49 5.91
C ALA A 225 -12.56 -3.57 5.36
N LEU A 226 -13.42 -4.42 5.94
CA LEU A 226 -14.82 -4.53 5.54
C LEU A 226 -15.57 -3.21 5.72
N SER A 227 -15.36 -2.50 6.83
CA SER A 227 -15.94 -1.16 7.03
C SER A 227 -15.51 -0.18 5.92
N TYR A 228 -14.23 -0.17 5.53
CA TYR A 228 -13.79 0.69 4.42
C TYR A 228 -14.37 0.28 3.07
N LEU A 229 -14.52 -1.02 2.79
CA LEU A 229 -15.13 -1.49 1.55
C LEU A 229 -16.63 -1.16 1.48
N GLN A 230 -17.35 -1.25 2.59
CA GLN A 230 -18.74 -0.82 2.70
C GLN A 230 -18.87 0.68 2.41
N ASP A 231 -18.09 1.50 3.10
CA ASP A 231 -18.06 2.95 2.87
C ASP A 231 -17.73 3.28 1.40
N ALA A 232 -16.80 2.56 0.78
CA ALA A 232 -16.43 2.77 -0.62
C ALA A 232 -17.55 2.38 -1.58
N ASN A 233 -18.30 1.32 -1.28
CA ASN A 233 -19.42 0.84 -2.07
C ASN A 233 -20.65 1.77 -1.99
N GLU A 234 -20.77 2.55 -0.92
CA GLU A 234 -21.83 3.57 -0.77
C GLU A 234 -21.57 4.84 -1.58
N LEU A 235 -20.34 5.05 -2.07
CA LEU A 235 -20.00 6.22 -2.89
C LEU A 235 -20.58 6.08 -4.31
N THR A 236 -21.47 7.00 -4.68
CA THR A 236 -22.24 6.97 -5.94
C THR A 236 -21.41 7.00 -7.22
N ASN A 237 -20.16 7.47 -7.16
CA ASN A 237 -19.27 7.62 -8.32
C ASN A 237 -18.06 6.67 -8.27
N TYR A 238 -18.13 5.61 -7.46
CA TYR A 238 -17.03 4.67 -7.31
C TYR A 238 -17.54 3.24 -7.43
N ASN A 239 -16.78 2.43 -8.17
CA ASN A 239 -17.02 0.99 -8.25
C ASN A 239 -15.82 0.27 -7.65
N LEU A 240 -16.10 -0.66 -6.73
CA LEU A 240 -15.06 -1.51 -6.18
C LEU A 240 -14.38 -2.33 -7.28
N PRO A 241 -13.07 -2.57 -7.19
CA PRO A 241 -12.40 -3.60 -7.97
C PRO A 241 -13.08 -4.96 -7.76
N LEU A 242 -13.22 -5.75 -8.84
CA LEU A 242 -13.99 -7.00 -8.83
C LEU A 242 -13.64 -7.93 -7.66
N HIS A 243 -12.34 -8.09 -7.38
CA HIS A 243 -11.87 -8.97 -6.30
C HIS A 243 -12.27 -8.47 -4.89
N LEU A 244 -12.36 -7.16 -4.69
CA LEU A 244 -12.81 -6.56 -3.42
C LEU A 244 -14.32 -6.54 -3.29
N GLN A 245 -15.03 -6.42 -4.42
CA GLN A 245 -16.47 -6.62 -4.44
C GLN A 245 -16.82 -8.05 -4.03
N SER A 246 -16.19 -9.06 -4.62
CA SER A 246 -16.39 -10.47 -4.23
C SER A 246 -16.07 -10.70 -2.76
N TYR A 247 -14.96 -10.13 -2.27
CA TYR A 247 -14.62 -10.22 -0.84
C TYR A 247 -15.69 -9.57 0.06
N LEU A 248 -16.22 -8.41 -0.32
CA LEU A 248 -17.29 -7.76 0.44
C LEU A 248 -18.60 -8.57 0.40
N GLU A 249 -18.93 -9.20 -0.72
CA GLU A 249 -20.11 -10.06 -0.85
C GLU A 249 -19.97 -11.34 0.01
N ASP A 250 -18.79 -11.94 0.05
CA ASP A 250 -18.53 -13.18 0.79
C ASP A 250 -18.50 -12.97 2.32
N TYR A 251 -17.96 -11.84 2.78
CA TYR A 251 -17.68 -11.61 4.20
C TYR A 251 -18.45 -10.45 4.83
N GLY A 252 -19.14 -9.61 4.04
CA GLY A 252 -19.84 -8.42 4.52
C GLY A 252 -20.96 -8.70 5.52
N SER A 253 -21.63 -9.86 5.40
CA SER A 253 -22.69 -10.27 6.33
C SER A 253 -22.19 -10.67 7.72
N LEU A 254 -20.88 -10.88 7.90
CA LEU A 254 -20.28 -11.25 9.19
C LEU A 254 -20.09 -10.04 10.13
N MET A 255 -20.43 -8.84 9.66
CA MET A 255 -20.34 -7.58 10.41
C MET A 255 -21.66 -7.17 11.10
N GLU A 256 -22.76 -7.91 10.87
CA GLU A 256 -24.09 -7.71 11.51
C GLU A 256 -24.24 -8.41 12.88
#